data_AF-A0A2W4QS08-F1
#
_entry.id   AF-A0A2W4QS08-F1
#
_cell.length_a   1.000
_cell.length_b   1.000
_cell.length_c   1.000
_cell.angle_alpha   90.00
_cell.angle_beta   90.00
_cell.angle_gamma   90.00
#
_symmetry.space_group_name_H-M   'P 1'
#
loop_
_entity.id
_entity.type
_entity.pdbx_description
1 polymer ?
#
loop_
_entity_poly.entity_id
_entity_poly.type
_entity_poly.pdbx_seq_one_letter_code
_entity_poly.pdbx_strand_id
1 'polypeptide(L)'
;MRRSNRSFLYSLLVPVCFAASALAQAQQHANAHEHAEAQTQGPSAVKGGLWSDPSVWSGGAVPREGDIVTIGQGMDVVLDVSPPALNGLNIDGKLSFASDRDLELTTEWILLRGEL
;
A
#
# COMPACT_ATOMS: atom_id res chain seq x y z
N MET A 1 -7.56 24.58 -64.70
CA MET A 1 -7.22 26.02 -64.66
C MET A 1 -7.51 26.57 -63.27
N ARG A 2 -6.55 27.33 -62.72
CA ARG A 2 -6.49 27.96 -61.38
C ARG A 2 -7.70 28.85 -61.05
N ARG A 3 -8.04 28.95 -59.76
CA ARG A 3 -8.41 30.18 -59.02
C ARG A 3 -8.47 29.86 -57.52
N SER A 4 -7.39 30.09 -56.75
CA SER A 4 -7.02 31.31 -56.01
C SER A 4 -7.98 31.66 -54.86
N ASN A 5 -7.63 31.35 -53.60
CA ASN A 5 -6.80 32.12 -52.63
C ASN A 5 -7.61 33.18 -51.85
N ARG A 6 -7.67 33.05 -50.51
CA ARG A 6 -7.31 34.06 -49.48
C ARG A 6 -8.07 33.85 -48.16
N SER A 7 -7.33 33.43 -47.15
CA SER A 7 -7.66 33.55 -45.73
C SER A 7 -7.63 35.02 -45.32
N PHE A 8 -8.64 35.52 -44.60
CA PHE A 8 -8.51 36.60 -43.61
C PHE A 8 -9.84 36.85 -42.87
N LEU A 9 -9.75 36.88 -41.53
CA LEU A 9 -10.58 37.65 -40.58
C LEU A 9 -12.07 37.30 -40.41
N TYR A 10 -12.38 36.50 -39.39
CA TYR A 10 -13.66 36.59 -38.68
C TYR A 10 -13.52 37.56 -37.51
N SER A 11 -14.20 38.69 -37.64
CA SER A 11 -14.32 39.79 -36.70
C SER A 11 -15.78 39.90 -36.28
N LEU A 12 -16.06 39.76 -34.96
CA LEU A 12 -17.17 40.34 -34.18
C LEU A 12 -18.61 39.93 -34.61
N LEU A 13 -19.64 39.73 -33.77
CA LEU A 13 -19.98 40.26 -32.45
C LEU A 13 -21.09 39.39 -31.83
N VAL A 14 -21.11 39.42 -30.50
CA VAL A 14 -21.90 38.67 -29.51
C VAL A 14 -23.28 39.30 -29.26
N PRO A 15 -24.27 38.54 -28.76
CA PRO A 15 -25.21 39.03 -27.75
C PRO A 15 -25.11 38.14 -26.48
N VAL A 16 -24.66 38.55 -25.27
CA VAL A 16 -25.15 39.60 -24.33
C VAL A 16 -26.66 39.43 -24.12
N CYS A 17 -27.27 39.10 -22.97
CA CYS A 17 -26.89 38.93 -21.56
C CYS A 17 -28.07 38.22 -20.84
N PHE A 18 -27.82 37.55 -19.71
CA PHE A 18 -28.67 37.50 -18.47
C PHE A 18 -27.90 36.63 -17.45
N ALA A 19 -26.97 37.18 -16.65
CA ALA A 19 -27.16 37.93 -15.40
C ALA A 19 -27.74 37.08 -14.24
N ALA A 20 -26.86 36.50 -13.42
CA ALA A 20 -26.98 36.46 -11.95
C ALA A 20 -25.68 35.92 -11.31
N SER A 21 -24.91 36.88 -10.81
CA SER A 21 -23.85 36.87 -9.80
C SER A 21 -23.86 35.71 -8.79
N ALA A 22 -22.70 35.07 -8.57
CA ALA A 22 -21.89 35.21 -7.34
C ALA A 22 -20.95 34.00 -7.13
N LEU A 23 -19.65 34.30 -7.17
CA LEU A 23 -18.56 33.73 -6.36
C LEU A 23 -18.25 32.21 -6.40
N ALA A 24 -16.95 32.01 -6.64
CA ALA A 24 -16.10 30.94 -6.13
C ALA A 24 -16.10 29.60 -6.87
N GLN A 25 -14.93 29.28 -7.43
CA GLN A 25 -14.53 27.92 -7.71
C GLN A 25 -14.72 27.05 -6.46
N ALA A 26 -15.50 25.99 -6.60
CA ALA A 26 -15.46 24.84 -5.69
C ALA A 26 -15.75 23.59 -6.51
N GLN A 27 -14.77 23.16 -7.30
CA GLN A 27 -14.70 21.76 -7.66
C GLN A 27 -14.26 21.02 -6.40
N GLN A 28 -15.21 20.74 -5.52
CA GLN A 28 -14.95 20.13 -4.22
C GLN A 28 -15.67 18.80 -4.12
N HIS A 29 -14.90 17.75 -4.34
CA HIS A 29 -14.90 16.49 -3.58
C HIS A 29 -16.24 16.02 -3.02
N ALA A 30 -16.78 14.97 -3.61
CA ALA A 30 -17.34 13.87 -2.83
C ALA A 30 -16.89 12.58 -3.50
N ASN A 31 -15.67 12.14 -3.13
CA ASN A 31 -15.25 10.77 -3.38
C ASN A 31 -16.39 9.86 -2.94
N ALA A 32 -16.76 8.95 -3.85
CA ALA A 32 -17.60 7.83 -3.51
C ALA A 32 -17.05 7.19 -2.23
N HIS A 33 -17.97 6.79 -1.37
CA HIS A 33 -17.75 6.15 -0.10
C HIS A 33 -17.05 4.80 -0.32
N GLU A 34 -15.76 4.82 -0.65
CA GLU A 34 -14.85 3.71 -0.41
C GLU A 34 -14.54 3.74 1.09
N HIS A 35 -15.48 3.26 1.88
CA HIS A 35 -15.10 2.58 3.10
C HIS A 35 -14.46 1.26 2.67
N ALA A 36 -13.24 1.38 2.12
CA ALA A 36 -12.32 0.26 1.98
C ALA A 36 -12.17 -0.34 3.37
N GLU A 37 -12.38 -1.64 3.46
CA GLU A 37 -12.32 -2.46 4.66
C GLU A 37 -11.04 -2.13 5.43
N ALA A 38 -11.15 -1.30 6.47
CA ALA A 38 -10.08 -1.12 7.46
C ALA A 38 -10.04 -2.36 8.36
N GLN A 39 -9.74 -3.50 7.75
CA GLN A 39 -9.42 -4.73 8.42
C GLN A 39 -7.92 -4.95 8.34
N THR A 40 -7.25 -4.77 9.48
CA THR A 40 -6.45 -5.87 10.05
C THR A 40 -5.27 -6.40 9.21
N GLN A 41 -4.57 -5.57 8.46
CA GLN A 41 -3.31 -5.97 7.81
C GLN A 41 -2.12 -5.56 8.69
N GLY A 42 -1.56 -6.53 9.44
CA GLY A 42 -0.31 -6.34 10.16
C GLY A 42 0.92 -6.28 9.22
N PRO A 43 2.13 -6.12 9.77
CA PRO A 43 3.35 -5.97 8.98
C PRO A 43 3.61 -7.18 8.08
N SER A 44 4.14 -6.90 6.89
CA SER A 44 4.46 -7.89 5.87
C SER A 44 5.92 -7.75 5.44
N ALA A 45 6.58 -8.87 5.17
CA ALA A 45 7.95 -8.85 4.65
C ALA A 45 7.96 -8.29 3.21
N VAL A 46 8.76 -7.25 2.96
CA VAL A 46 8.95 -6.61 1.64
C VAL A 46 10.23 -7.07 0.94
N LYS A 47 11.12 -7.74 1.68
CA LYS A 47 12.33 -8.41 1.18
C LYS A 47 12.72 -9.52 2.16
N GLY A 48 13.57 -10.45 1.73
CA GLY A 48 14.23 -11.38 2.65
C GLY A 48 15.25 -10.68 3.56
N GLY A 49 15.55 -11.30 4.70
CA GLY A 49 16.52 -10.76 5.66
C GLY A 49 16.27 -11.20 7.10
N LEU A 50 16.90 -10.49 8.02
CA LEU A 50 16.75 -10.73 9.46
C LEU A 50 15.43 -10.15 9.96
N TRP A 51 14.74 -10.87 10.85
CA TRP A 51 13.50 -10.41 11.49
C TRP A 51 13.72 -9.08 12.22
N SER A 52 14.88 -8.89 12.84
CA SER A 52 15.22 -7.67 13.56
C SER A 52 15.47 -6.43 12.68
N ASP A 53 15.63 -6.58 11.36
CA ASP A 53 15.88 -5.47 10.44
C ASP A 53 14.55 -4.75 10.09
N PRO A 54 14.35 -3.48 10.49
CA PRO A 54 13.11 -2.75 10.20
C PRO A 54 12.83 -2.61 8.71
N SER A 55 13.86 -2.66 7.86
CA SER A 55 13.70 -2.54 6.40
C SER A 55 13.16 -3.82 5.74
N VAL A 56 13.10 -4.94 6.46
CA VAL A 56 12.41 -6.16 6.01
C VAL A 56 10.90 -5.98 6.03
N TRP A 57 10.37 -5.11 6.88
CA TRP A 57 8.93 -5.01 7.14
C TRP A 57 8.28 -3.81 6.47
N SER A 58 7.06 -4.01 5.99
CA SER A 58 6.21 -2.91 5.56
C SER A 58 5.96 -1.96 6.73
N GLY A 59 6.07 -0.66 6.46
CA GLY A 59 6.04 0.38 7.50
C GLY A 59 7.39 0.68 8.16
N GLY A 60 8.45 -0.04 7.83
CA GLY A 60 9.81 0.29 8.30
C GLY A 60 10.02 0.07 9.80
N ALA A 61 9.24 -0.83 10.40
CA ALA A 61 9.30 -1.18 11.82
C ALA A 61 9.12 -2.69 12.01
N VAL A 62 9.83 -3.25 12.97
CA VAL A 62 9.73 -4.68 13.33
C VAL A 62 8.34 -4.98 13.94
N PRO A 63 7.76 -6.17 13.70
CA PRO A 63 6.49 -6.59 14.28
C PRO A 63 6.44 -6.46 15.80
N ARG A 64 5.26 -6.09 16.30
CA ARG A 64 4.98 -5.81 17.70
C ARG A 64 3.98 -6.81 18.28
N GLU A 65 3.80 -6.73 19.59
CA GLU A 65 2.83 -7.56 20.30
C GLU A 65 1.44 -7.45 19.68
N GLY A 66 0.79 -8.59 19.46
CA GLY A 66 -0.54 -8.68 18.89
C GLY A 66 -0.63 -8.48 17.38
N ASP A 67 0.50 -8.28 16.68
CA ASP A 67 0.49 -8.20 15.22
C ASP A 67 0.15 -9.55 14.58
N ILE A 68 -0.51 -9.48 13.42
CA ILE A 68 -0.62 -10.62 12.49
C ILE A 68 0.38 -10.39 11.37
N VAL A 69 1.45 -11.19 11.35
CA VAL A 69 2.59 -11.01 10.46
C VAL A 69 2.42 -11.82 9.18
N THR A 70 2.81 -11.26 8.03
CA THR A 70 2.78 -11.98 6.75
C THR A 70 4.17 -12.10 6.13
N ILE A 71 4.63 -13.32 5.86
CA ILE A 71 5.83 -13.62 5.08
C ILE A 71 5.36 -14.15 3.72
N GLY A 72 5.38 -13.27 2.72
CA GLY A 72 4.90 -13.57 1.37
C GLY A 72 5.78 -14.55 0.59
N GLN A 73 5.30 -15.00 -0.56
CA GLN A 73 6.06 -15.86 -1.48
C GLN A 73 7.37 -15.21 -1.90
N GLY A 74 8.43 -16.02 -2.05
CA GLY A 74 9.76 -15.56 -2.41
C GLY A 74 10.50 -14.79 -1.31
N MET A 75 9.88 -14.61 -0.13
CA MET A 75 10.53 -14.01 1.03
C MET A 75 11.20 -15.10 1.88
N ASP A 76 12.47 -14.86 2.21
CA ASP A 76 13.24 -15.67 3.13
C ASP A 76 13.60 -14.83 4.36
N VAL A 77 12.91 -15.08 5.47
CA VAL A 77 13.10 -14.35 6.73
C VAL A 77 13.77 -15.27 7.76
N VAL A 78 14.81 -14.75 8.41
CA VAL A 78 15.50 -15.42 9.50
C VAL A 78 15.10 -14.77 10.83
N LEU A 79 14.44 -15.52 11.69
CA LEU A 79 14.20 -15.15 13.08
C LEU A 79 15.53 -15.13 13.82
N ASP A 80 16.05 -13.94 14.13
CA ASP A 80 17.33 -13.73 14.81
C ASP A 80 17.16 -13.16 16.23
N VAL A 81 15.93 -12.81 16.60
CA VAL A 81 15.51 -12.34 17.93
C VAL A 81 14.16 -12.97 18.27
N SER A 82 13.88 -13.26 19.54
CA SER A 82 12.55 -13.70 19.97
C SER A 82 11.57 -12.51 19.87
N PRO A 83 10.56 -12.53 18.99
CA PRO A 83 9.58 -11.46 18.91
C PRO A 83 8.67 -11.45 20.15
N PRO A 84 7.98 -10.33 20.42
CA PRO A 84 6.87 -10.33 21.37
C PRO A 84 5.74 -11.28 20.90
N ALA A 85 4.81 -11.61 21.79
CA ALA A 85 3.70 -12.51 21.47
C ALA A 85 2.86 -11.94 20.31
N LEU A 86 2.75 -12.72 19.23
CA LEU A 86 2.02 -12.35 18.02
C LEU A 86 0.60 -12.93 18.06
N ASN A 87 -0.34 -12.28 17.38
CA ASN A 87 -1.69 -12.84 17.23
C ASN A 87 -1.78 -13.85 16.08
N GLY A 88 -0.83 -13.85 15.14
CA GLY A 88 -0.84 -14.80 14.05
C GLY A 88 0.32 -14.63 13.06
N LEU A 89 0.63 -15.70 12.33
CA LEU A 89 1.56 -15.67 11.20
C LEU A 89 0.92 -16.29 9.96
N ASN A 90 0.98 -15.59 8.82
CA ASN A 90 0.75 -16.13 7.50
C ASN A 90 2.11 -16.37 6.82
N ILE A 91 2.43 -17.62 6.49
CA ILE A 91 3.71 -18.01 5.89
C ILE A 91 3.47 -18.64 4.52
N ASP A 92 3.71 -17.83 3.49
CA ASP A 92 3.73 -18.21 2.07
C ASP A 92 5.15 -18.36 1.50
N GLY A 93 6.15 -17.85 2.22
CA GLY A 93 7.56 -18.02 1.91
C GLY A 93 8.25 -18.93 2.92
N LYS A 94 9.43 -18.49 3.38
CA LYS A 94 10.23 -19.22 4.37
C LYS A 94 10.46 -18.38 5.62
N LEU A 95 10.23 -19.00 6.78
CA LEU A 95 10.70 -18.53 8.08
C LEU A 95 11.69 -19.56 8.62
N SER A 96 12.91 -19.13 8.92
CA SER A 96 13.94 -19.97 9.55
C SER A 96 14.38 -19.36 10.87
N PHE A 97 14.90 -20.18 11.79
CA PHE A 97 15.43 -19.71 13.06
C PHE A 97 16.96 -19.62 12.94
N ALA A 98 17.56 -18.55 13.45
CA ALA A 98 19.02 -18.46 13.54
C ALA A 98 19.55 -19.63 14.38
N SER A 99 20.64 -20.24 13.91
CA SER A 99 21.16 -21.50 14.47
C SER A 99 22.19 -21.33 15.58
N ASP A 100 22.53 -20.09 15.95
CA ASP A 100 23.61 -19.75 16.87
C ASP A 100 23.12 -19.30 18.27
N ARG A 101 21.80 -19.35 18.53
CA ARG A 101 21.19 -18.94 19.80
C ARG A 101 19.84 -19.61 20.03
N ASP A 102 19.39 -19.60 21.28
CA ASP A 102 18.04 -20.01 21.64
C ASP A 102 17.04 -18.90 21.30
N LEU A 103 15.91 -19.27 20.71
CA LEU A 103 14.88 -18.35 20.23
C LEU A 103 13.49 -18.89 20.56
N GLU A 104 12.56 -17.98 20.83
CA GLU A 104 11.18 -18.29 21.13
C GLU A 104 10.27 -17.55 20.14
N LEU A 105 9.25 -18.25 19.64
CA LEU A 105 8.17 -17.68 18.84
C LEU A 105 6.85 -18.02 19.52
N THR A 106 6.23 -17.02 20.13
CA THR A 106 4.90 -17.14 20.74
C THR A 106 3.85 -16.56 19.81
N THR A 107 2.87 -17.36 19.41
CA THR A 107 1.76 -16.93 18.56
C THR A 107 0.52 -17.79 18.83
N GLU A 108 -0.66 -17.21 18.64
CA GLU A 108 -1.93 -17.94 18.76
C GLU A 108 -2.11 -18.99 17.64
N TRP A 109 -1.71 -18.63 16.42
CA TRP A 109 -1.81 -19.52 15.27
C TRP A 109 -0.73 -19.24 14.23
N ILE A 110 -0.50 -20.24 13.38
CA ILE A 110 0.33 -20.14 12.17
C ILE A 110 -0.44 -20.76 11.03
N LEU A 111 -0.63 -20.00 9.95
CA LEU A 111 -1.09 -20.50 8.66
C LEU A 111 0.15 -20.71 7.78
N LEU A 112 0.53 -21.96 7.60
CA LEU A 112 1.66 -22.34 6.76
C LEU A 112 1.16 -22.90 5.42
N ARG A 113 1.47 -22.18 4.34
CA ARG A 113 1.25 -22.64 2.96
C ARG A 113 2.57 -23.10 2.32
N GLY A 114 3.69 -22.49 2.74
CA GLY A 114 5.03 -22.84 2.28
C GLY A 114 5.28 -22.51 0.80
N GLU A 115 6.49 -22.79 0.33
CA GLU A 115 6.87 -22.74 -1.09
C GLU A 115 6.92 -24.15 -1.70
N LEU A 116 6.71 -24.25 -3.02
CA LEU A 116 6.73 -25.50 -3.80
C LEU A 116 8.16 -25.89 -4.21
#